data_AF-A0A4V2ALE5-F1
#
_entry.id   AF-A0A4V2ALE5-F1
#
_cell.length_a   1.000
_cell.length_b   1.000
_cell.length_c   1.000
_cell.angle_alpha   90.00
_cell.angle_beta   90.00
_cell.angle_gamma   90.00
#
_symmetry.space_group_name_H-M   'P 1'
#
loop_
_entity.id
_entity.type
_entity.pdbx_description
1 polymer ?
#
loop_
_entity_poly.entity_id
_entity_poly.type
_entity_poly.pdbx_seq_one_letter_code
_entity_poly.pdbx_strand_id
1 'polypeptide(L)'
;MAFINTQNNTTGGVLKGNPLYILLLTTVATLGGLLFGYDTAVVNGAEKSLVEFYISDMLDPAAYVSKAVPLIAQYHTLLTVILVVVSLIICGQILKLAGKAKGFGISAVHLIILGIWAFRFMSEPVPSDAAALKDTADAVKGFVVSSALIGCIIGGASAGWIS
;
A
#
# COMPACT_ATOMS: atom_id res chain seq x y z
N MET A 1 -18.10 17.72 1.05
CA MET A 1 -19.54 17.43 0.88
C MET A 1 -20.27 18.71 0.53
N ALA A 2 -20.55 18.91 -0.76
CA ALA A 2 -21.42 19.99 -1.23
C ALA A 2 -22.78 19.36 -1.51
N PHE A 3 -23.77 19.72 -0.69
CA PHE A 3 -25.17 19.36 -0.92
C PHE A 3 -25.65 20.07 -2.19
N ILE A 4 -25.74 19.34 -3.30
CA ILE A 4 -26.49 19.78 -4.48
C ILE A 4 -27.96 19.45 -4.21
N ASN A 5 -28.67 20.45 -3.68
CA ASN A 5 -30.11 20.41 -3.54
C ASN A 5 -30.75 20.64 -4.94
N THR A 6 -31.26 19.56 -5.54
CA THR A 6 -31.96 19.61 -6.85
C THR A 6 -33.47 19.74 -6.66
N GLN A 7 -33.90 20.78 -5.96
CA GLN A 7 -35.30 21.22 -5.98
C GLN A 7 -35.36 22.75 -5.82
N ASN A 8 -35.31 23.49 -6.93
CA ASN A 8 -36.45 24.26 -7.42
C ASN A 8 -36.09 25.06 -8.67
N ASN A 9 -37.08 25.22 -9.53
CA ASN A 9 -37.02 25.85 -10.83
C ASN A 9 -36.91 27.39 -10.72
N THR A 10 -35.74 27.89 -10.37
CA THR A 10 -35.39 29.32 -10.47
C THR A 10 -34.01 29.46 -11.05
N THR A 11 -33.89 30.33 -12.06
CA THR A 11 -32.67 30.82 -12.72
C THR A 11 -31.65 31.34 -11.72
N GLY A 12 -30.96 30.44 -11.02
CA GLY A 12 -29.78 30.73 -10.23
C GLY A 12 -28.57 30.59 -11.15
N GLY A 13 -28.00 31.73 -11.56
CA GLY A 13 -26.72 31.73 -12.25
C GLY A 13 -25.71 30.91 -11.47
N VAL A 14 -24.93 30.08 -12.17
CA VAL A 14 -23.84 29.29 -11.60
C VAL A 14 -23.01 30.22 -10.71
N LEU A 15 -23.02 29.97 -9.40
CA LEU A 15 -22.21 30.74 -8.45
C LEU A 15 -20.76 30.65 -8.94
N LYS A 16 -20.23 31.76 -9.44
CA LYS A 16 -18.86 31.87 -9.94
C LYS A 16 -17.94 31.64 -8.74
N GLY A 17 -17.41 30.42 -8.62
CA GLY A 17 -16.45 30.08 -7.59
C GLY A 17 -15.26 31.04 -7.65
N ASN A 18 -14.72 31.43 -6.49
CA ASN A 18 -13.56 32.31 -6.44
C ASN A 18 -12.42 31.67 -7.27
N PRO A 19 -11.94 32.31 -8.36
CA PRO A 19 -10.95 31.71 -9.23
C PRO A 19 -9.66 31.35 -8.47
N LEU A 20 -9.32 32.12 -7.42
CA LEU A 20 -8.20 31.81 -6.53
C LEU A 20 -8.42 30.53 -5.73
N TYR A 21 -9.65 30.27 -5.28
CA TYR A 21 -10.00 29.06 -4.54
C TYR A 21 -9.92 27.82 -5.42
N ILE A 22 -10.43 27.90 -6.66
CA ILE A 22 -10.32 26.80 -7.64
C ILE A 22 -8.85 26.54 -7.98
N LEU A 23 -8.07 27.59 -8.24
CA LEU A 23 -6.65 27.49 -8.53
C LEU A 23 -5.87 26.81 -7.38
N LEU A 24 -6.14 27.20 -6.13
CA LEU A 24 -5.53 26.57 -4.96
C LEU A 24 -5.94 25.10 -4.83
N LEU A 25 -7.22 24.76 -4.98
CA LEU A 25 -7.67 23.37 -4.95
C LEU A 25 -7.02 22.51 -6.05
N THR A 26 -6.94 23.03 -7.27
CA THR A 26 -6.27 22.32 -8.38
C THR A 26 -4.78 22.16 -8.12
N THR A 27 -4.12 23.13 -7.50
CA THR A 27 -2.69 23.06 -7.17
C THR A 27 -2.43 22.04 -6.07
N VAL A 28 -3.26 22.01 -5.02
CA VAL A 28 -3.15 20.99 -3.96
C VAL A 28 -3.38 19.59 -4.54
N ALA A 29 -4.37 19.43 -5.42
CA ALA A 29 -4.63 18.16 -6.09
C ALA A 29 -3.45 17.71 -6.99
N THR A 30 -2.84 18.62 -7.77
CA THR A 30 -1.69 18.27 -8.62
C THR A 30 -0.41 18.06 -7.83
N LEU A 31 -0.20 18.76 -6.70
CA LEU A 31 0.92 18.50 -5.78
C LEU A 31 0.84 17.09 -5.17
N GLY A 32 -0.37 16.59 -4.87
CA GLY A 32 -0.55 15.21 -4.44
C GLY A 32 -0.10 14.20 -5.51
N GLY A 33 -0.49 14.42 -6.77
CA GLY A 33 -0.03 13.60 -7.90
C GLY A 33 1.48 13.70 -8.15
N LEU A 34 2.07 14.90 -7.96
CA LEU A 34 3.50 15.12 -8.08
C LEU A 34 4.28 14.38 -6.98
N LEU A 35 3.84 14.43 -5.72
CA LEU A 35 4.49 13.70 -4.62
C LEU A 35 4.42 12.17 -4.83
N PHE A 36 3.28 11.67 -5.33
CA PHE A 36 3.11 10.26 -5.67
C PHE A 36 4.11 9.80 -6.74
N GLY A 37 4.26 10.59 -7.80
CA GLY A 37 5.22 10.31 -8.87
C GLY A 37 6.68 10.44 -8.41
N TYR A 38 6.98 11.42 -7.55
CA TYR A 38 8.31 11.62 -6.99
C TYR A 38 8.78 10.42 -6.16
N ASP A 39 7.95 9.90 -5.27
CA ASP A 39 8.30 8.74 -4.42
C ASP A 39 8.62 7.49 -5.26
N THR A 40 7.80 7.24 -6.30
CA THR A 40 8.03 6.15 -7.25
C THR A 40 9.34 6.35 -8.04
N ALA A 41 9.64 7.58 -8.46
CA ALA A 41 10.85 7.90 -9.23
C ALA A 41 12.15 7.78 -8.39
N VAL A 42 12.12 8.23 -7.14
CA VAL A 42 13.28 8.15 -6.23
C VAL A 42 13.62 6.71 -5.90
N VAL A 43 12.63 5.86 -5.62
CA VAL A 43 12.86 4.44 -5.32
C VAL A 43 13.42 3.69 -6.53
N ASN A 44 12.89 3.94 -7.73
CA ASN A 44 13.45 3.36 -8.96
C ASN A 44 14.88 3.86 -9.25
N GLY A 45 15.18 5.12 -8.92
CA GLY A 45 16.54 5.67 -9.02
C GLY A 45 17.53 5.04 -8.04
N ALA A 46 17.06 4.64 -6.86
CA ALA A 46 17.86 3.99 -5.82
C ALA A 46 17.88 2.45 -5.91
N GLU A 47 17.12 1.86 -6.84
CA GLU A 47 16.92 0.41 -6.98
C GLU A 47 18.23 -0.36 -7.01
N LYS A 48 19.19 0.04 -7.87
CA LYS A 48 20.47 -0.66 -8.00
C LYS A 48 21.29 -0.64 -6.70
N SER A 49 21.33 0.49 -6.02
CA SER A 49 22.06 0.62 -4.76
C SER A 49 21.41 -0.18 -3.62
N LEU A 50 20.08 -0.28 -3.61
CA LEU A 50 19.34 -1.10 -2.65
C LEU A 50 19.57 -2.59 -2.87
N VAL A 51 19.56 -3.05 -4.13
CA VAL A 51 19.84 -4.45 -4.47
C VAL A 51 21.29 -4.80 -4.12
N GLU A 52 22.24 -3.94 -4.45
CA GLU A 52 23.66 -4.15 -4.15
C GLU A 52 23.97 -4.13 -2.65
N PHE A 53 23.16 -3.45 -1.83
CA PHE A 53 23.40 -3.37 -0.38
C PHE A 53 22.62 -4.43 0.41
N TYR A 54 21.39 -4.76 0.00
CA TYR A 54 20.51 -5.66 0.75
C TYR A 54 20.37 -7.06 0.16
N ILE A 55 20.65 -7.27 -1.13
CA ILE A 55 20.32 -8.52 -1.84
C ILE A 55 21.56 -9.28 -2.31
N SER A 56 22.60 -8.60 -2.78
CA SER A 56 23.86 -9.22 -3.24
C SER A 56 24.49 -10.13 -2.18
N ASP A 57 24.56 -9.67 -0.93
CA ASP A 57 25.08 -10.40 0.23
C ASP A 57 24.26 -11.66 0.58
N MET A 58 23.01 -11.73 0.11
CA MET A 58 22.15 -12.89 0.32
C MET A 58 22.46 -14.03 -0.66
N LEU A 59 23.03 -13.71 -1.83
CA LEU A 59 23.35 -14.68 -2.88
C LEU A 59 24.72 -15.36 -2.68
N ASP A 60 25.52 -14.93 -1.70
CA ASP A 60 26.81 -15.55 -1.41
C ASP A 60 26.63 -16.91 -0.69
N PRO A 61 27.05 -18.03 -1.30
CA PRO A 61 26.92 -19.36 -0.71
C PRO A 61 27.70 -19.54 0.60
N ALA A 62 28.72 -18.70 0.89
CA ALA A 62 29.53 -18.81 2.11
C ALA A 62 28.88 -18.18 3.36
N ALA A 63 27.93 -17.25 3.19
CA ALA A 63 27.31 -16.48 4.28
C ALA A 63 25.78 -16.68 4.43
N TYR A 64 25.20 -17.52 3.57
CA TYR A 64 23.75 -17.81 3.45
C TYR A 64 23.01 -17.93 4.80
N VAL A 65 23.49 -18.79 5.70
CA VAL A 65 22.79 -19.08 6.97
C VAL A 65 22.76 -17.87 7.91
N SER A 66 23.78 -17.00 7.86
CA SER A 66 23.93 -15.88 8.78
C SER A 66 23.29 -14.58 8.28
N LYS A 67 23.09 -14.43 6.97
CA LYS A 67 22.63 -13.18 6.34
C LYS A 67 21.31 -13.32 5.58
N ALA A 68 21.10 -14.41 4.84
CA ALA A 68 19.88 -14.59 4.04
C ALA A 68 18.67 -14.95 4.93
N VAL A 69 18.86 -15.86 5.89
CA VAL A 69 17.80 -16.31 6.83
C VAL A 69 17.15 -15.16 7.61
N PRO A 70 17.91 -14.27 8.31
CA PRO A 70 17.28 -13.20 9.09
C PRO A 70 16.59 -12.16 8.20
N LEU A 71 17.13 -11.88 7.01
CA LEU A 71 16.54 -10.89 6.10
C LEU A 71 15.25 -11.43 5.46
N ILE A 72 15.20 -12.70 5.06
CA ILE A 72 13.97 -13.33 4.54
C ILE A 72 12.90 -13.40 5.65
N ALA A 73 13.29 -13.72 6.89
CA ALA A 73 12.36 -13.69 8.02
C ALA A 73 11.82 -12.28 8.30
N GLN A 74 12.68 -11.25 8.22
CA GLN A 74 12.27 -9.85 8.32
C GLN A 74 11.32 -9.46 7.19
N TYR A 75 11.59 -9.88 5.96
CA TYR A 75 10.71 -9.68 4.81
C TYR A 75 9.34 -10.31 5.01
N HIS A 76 9.26 -11.60 5.40
CA HIS A 76 7.99 -12.28 5.67
C HIS A 76 7.19 -11.56 6.76
N THR A 77 7.86 -11.15 7.84
CA THR A 77 7.23 -10.42 8.94
C THR A 77 6.69 -9.08 8.48
N LEU A 78 7.52 -8.28 7.81
CA LEU A 78 7.19 -6.92 7.38
C LEU A 78 6.05 -6.92 6.36
N LEU A 79 6.12 -7.81 5.35
CA LEU A 79 5.08 -7.95 4.34
C LEU A 79 3.74 -8.36 4.96
N THR A 80 3.75 -9.32 5.89
CA THR A 80 2.55 -9.76 6.60
C THR A 80 1.94 -8.63 7.42
N VAL A 81 2.75 -7.87 8.17
CA VAL A 81 2.28 -6.73 8.96
C VAL A 81 1.61 -5.68 8.08
N ILE A 82 2.22 -5.33 6.95
CA ILE A 82 1.67 -4.34 6.01
C ILE A 82 0.34 -4.82 5.43
N LEU A 83 0.25 -6.08 4.97
CA LEU A 83 -0.98 -6.62 4.41
C LEU A 83 -2.12 -6.66 5.44
N VAL A 84 -1.81 -6.92 6.72
CA VAL A 84 -2.77 -6.83 7.82
C VAL A 84 -3.25 -5.38 7.99
N VAL A 85 -2.34 -4.40 8.04
CA VAL A 85 -2.70 -2.97 8.18
C VAL A 85 -3.59 -2.51 7.03
N VAL A 86 -3.22 -2.81 5.78
CA VAL A 86 -4.01 -2.45 4.59
C VAL A 86 -5.37 -3.16 4.61
N SER A 87 -5.42 -4.43 5.01
CA SER A 87 -6.68 -5.17 5.12
C SER A 87 -7.61 -4.61 6.18
N LEU A 88 -7.08 -4.14 7.32
CA LEU A 88 -7.89 -3.47 8.35
C LEU A 88 -8.49 -2.15 7.83
N ILE A 89 -7.71 -1.39 7.07
CA ILE A 89 -8.18 -0.17 6.40
C ILE A 89 -9.34 -0.49 5.44
N ILE A 90 -9.17 -1.49 4.57
CA ILE A 90 -10.20 -1.92 3.63
C ILE A 90 -11.45 -2.40 4.38
N CYS A 91 -11.29 -3.15 5.47
CA CYS A 91 -12.41 -3.58 6.31
C CYS A 91 -13.19 -2.38 6.88
N GLY A 92 -12.50 -1.34 7.34
CA GLY A 92 -13.14 -0.09 7.80
C GLY A 92 -13.95 0.59 6.70
N GLN A 93 -13.44 0.62 5.47
CA GLN A 93 -14.14 1.20 4.31
C GLN A 93 -15.35 0.36 3.88
N ILE A 94 -15.23 -0.97 3.86
CA ILE A 94 -16.34 -1.90 3.53
C ILE A 94 -17.49 -1.74 4.54
N LEU A 95 -17.18 -1.62 5.83
CA LEU A 95 -18.19 -1.41 6.86
C LEU A 95 -18.91 -0.07 6.72
N LYS A 96 -18.19 1.01 6.32
CA LYS A 96 -18.77 2.34 6.05
C LYS A 96 -19.68 2.30 4.81
N LEU A 97 -19.32 1.55 3.76
CA LEU A 97 -20.03 1.55 2.47
C LEU A 97 -21.21 0.56 2.39
N ALA A 98 -21.06 -0.67 2.90
CA ALA A 98 -22.04 -1.75 2.70
C ALA A 98 -23.07 -1.91 3.85
N GLY A 99 -22.94 -1.11 4.91
CA GLY A 99 -23.79 -1.19 6.11
C GLY A 99 -23.38 -2.29 7.09
N LYS A 100 -23.65 -2.08 8.39
CA LYS A 100 -23.07 -2.88 9.50
C LYS A 100 -23.31 -4.39 9.39
N ALA A 101 -24.48 -4.83 8.94
CA ALA A 101 -24.84 -6.25 8.90
C ALA A 101 -24.16 -7.01 7.74
N LYS A 102 -24.14 -6.45 6.53
CA LYS A 102 -23.54 -7.08 5.34
C LYS A 102 -22.04 -6.84 5.25
N GLY A 103 -21.59 -5.66 5.67
CA GLY A 103 -20.17 -5.29 5.70
C GLY A 103 -19.36 -6.18 6.64
N PHE A 104 -19.91 -6.57 7.79
CA PHE A 104 -19.22 -7.45 8.74
C PHE A 104 -18.97 -8.85 8.17
N GLY A 105 -19.95 -9.40 7.43
CA GLY A 105 -19.78 -10.69 6.76
C GLY A 105 -18.65 -10.67 5.74
N ILE A 106 -18.62 -9.63 4.88
CA ILE A 106 -17.59 -9.49 3.84
C ILE A 106 -16.21 -9.24 4.46
N SER A 107 -16.11 -8.36 5.46
CA SER A 107 -14.83 -8.06 6.11
C SER A 107 -14.28 -9.24 6.90
N ALA A 108 -15.15 -10.04 7.55
CA ALA A 108 -14.75 -11.24 8.26
C ALA A 108 -14.16 -12.28 7.30
N VAL A 109 -14.80 -12.53 6.15
CA VAL A 109 -14.28 -13.45 5.14
C VAL A 109 -12.91 -13.00 4.62
N HIS A 110 -12.75 -11.71 4.31
CA HIS A 110 -11.47 -11.16 3.85
C HIS A 110 -10.34 -11.37 4.88
N LEU A 111 -10.59 -11.07 6.16
CA LEU A 111 -9.58 -11.24 7.22
C LEU A 111 -9.26 -12.70 7.50
N ILE A 112 -10.23 -13.62 7.39
CA ILE A 112 -9.99 -15.05 7.56
C ILE A 112 -9.10 -15.59 6.44
N ILE A 113 -9.40 -15.24 5.17
CA ILE A 113 -8.58 -15.63 4.02
C ILE A 113 -7.15 -15.11 4.18
N LEU A 114 -7.02 -13.83 4.56
CA LEU A 114 -5.72 -13.22 4.81
C LEU A 114 -4.96 -13.93 5.95
N GLY A 115 -5.63 -14.24 7.06
CA GLY A 115 -5.03 -14.90 8.21
C GLY A 115 -4.51 -16.29 7.86
N ILE A 116 -5.28 -17.08 7.10
CA ILE A 116 -4.85 -18.40 6.62
C ILE A 116 -3.63 -18.27 5.71
N TRP A 117 -3.67 -17.34 4.75
CA TRP A 117 -2.56 -17.10 3.84
C TRP A 117 -1.29 -16.63 4.58
N ALA A 118 -1.43 -15.67 5.50
CA ALA A 118 -0.35 -15.13 6.31
C ALA A 118 0.32 -16.20 7.18
N PHE A 119 -0.48 -17.08 7.81
CA PHE A 119 0.06 -18.17 8.61
C PHE A 119 0.85 -19.16 7.75
N ARG A 120 0.34 -19.49 6.55
CA ARG A 120 1.06 -20.36 5.60
C ARG A 120 2.37 -19.73 5.14
N PHE A 121 2.34 -18.45 4.76
CA PHE A 121 3.50 -17.72 4.28
C PHE A 121 4.59 -17.56 5.35
N MET A 122 4.21 -17.31 6.61
CA MET A 122 5.15 -17.22 7.73
C MET A 122 5.77 -18.59 8.11
N SER A 123 5.10 -19.68 7.76
CA SER A 123 5.57 -21.06 8.03
C SER A 123 6.37 -21.67 6.87
N GLU A 124 6.55 -20.94 5.77
CA GLU A 124 7.31 -21.38 4.61
C GLU A 124 8.80 -21.49 4.97
N PRO A 125 9.45 -22.65 4.78
CA PRO A 125 10.87 -22.79 5.07
C PRO A 125 11.70 -21.95 4.09
N VAL A 126 12.82 -21.40 4.57
CA VAL A 126 13.72 -20.60 3.74
C VAL A 126 14.32 -21.49 2.64
N PRO A 127 14.17 -21.13 1.35
CA PRO A 127 14.69 -21.93 0.25
C PRO A 127 16.21 -21.96 0.26
N SER A 128 16.79 -23.16 0.23
CA SER A 128 18.24 -23.40 0.26
C SER A 128 18.86 -23.63 -1.12
N ASP A 129 18.04 -23.72 -2.17
CA ASP A 129 18.53 -23.80 -3.54
C ASP A 129 18.77 -22.40 -4.13
N ALA A 130 19.78 -22.29 -4.99
CA ALA A 130 20.20 -21.01 -5.56
C ALA A 130 19.13 -20.36 -6.47
N ALA A 131 18.25 -21.16 -7.09
CA ALA A 131 17.22 -20.64 -7.99
C ALA A 131 16.05 -20.04 -7.20
N ALA A 132 15.50 -20.75 -6.22
CA ALA A 132 14.41 -20.22 -5.39
C ALA A 132 14.89 -19.10 -4.44
N LEU A 133 16.17 -19.08 -4.08
CA LEU A 133 16.76 -17.94 -3.37
C LEU A 133 16.76 -16.67 -4.23
N LYS A 134 17.11 -16.81 -5.52
CA LYS A 134 17.02 -15.71 -6.48
C LYS A 134 15.57 -15.23 -6.66
N ASP A 135 14.60 -16.14 -6.75
CA ASP A 135 13.19 -15.77 -6.84
C ASP A 135 12.71 -15.00 -5.60
N THR A 136 13.15 -15.44 -4.41
CA THR A 136 12.84 -14.74 -3.14
C THR A 136 13.47 -13.35 -3.11
N ALA A 137 14.72 -13.22 -3.59
CA ALA A 137 15.39 -11.93 -3.71
C ALA A 137 14.66 -10.98 -4.67
N ASP A 138 14.21 -11.47 -5.82
CA ASP A 138 13.43 -10.68 -6.78
C ASP A 138 12.06 -10.26 -6.18
N ALA A 139 11.44 -11.10 -5.35
CA ALA A 139 10.22 -10.75 -4.60
C ALA A 139 10.46 -9.69 -3.51
N VAL A 140 11.56 -9.81 -2.74
CA VAL A 140 11.98 -8.81 -1.74
C VAL A 140 12.21 -7.47 -2.42
N LYS A 141 12.92 -7.46 -3.55
CA LYS A 141 13.13 -6.27 -4.37
C LYS A 141 11.81 -5.64 -4.80
N GLY A 142 10.90 -6.45 -5.36
CA GLY A 142 9.58 -5.98 -5.79
C GLY A 142 8.76 -5.38 -4.65
N PHE A 143 8.87 -5.96 -3.46
CA PHE A 143 8.24 -5.43 -2.25
C PHE A 143 8.85 -4.10 -1.80
N VAL A 144 10.17 -3.98 -1.76
CA VAL A 144 10.86 -2.73 -1.40
C VAL A 144 10.45 -1.61 -2.36
N VAL A 145 10.41 -1.89 -3.67
CA VAL A 145 9.96 -0.94 -4.68
C VAL A 145 8.49 -0.54 -4.48
N SER A 146 7.62 -1.52 -4.19
CA SER A 146 6.18 -1.27 -4.00
C SER A 146 5.84 -0.60 -2.66
N SER A 147 6.76 -0.61 -1.69
CA SER A 147 6.51 -0.11 -0.34
C SER A 147 6.23 1.40 -0.29
N ALA A 148 6.75 2.16 -1.24
CA ALA A 148 6.45 3.57 -1.48
C ALA A 148 4.93 3.86 -1.53
N LEU A 149 4.17 2.97 -2.18
CA LEU A 149 2.72 3.16 -2.40
C LEU A 149 1.87 2.94 -1.14
N ILE A 150 2.41 2.27 -0.12
CA ILE A 150 1.67 1.97 1.12
C ILE A 150 1.28 3.26 1.85
N GLY A 151 2.18 4.26 1.88
CA GLY A 151 1.91 5.55 2.50
C GLY A 151 0.73 6.27 1.84
N CYS A 152 0.62 6.17 0.52
CA CYS A 152 -0.50 6.74 -0.24
C CYS A 152 -1.82 6.02 0.07
N ILE A 153 -1.81 4.70 0.25
CA ILE A 153 -3.00 3.93 0.65
C ILE A 153 -3.50 4.39 2.03
N ILE A 154 -2.59 4.52 3.00
CA ILE A 154 -2.92 4.96 4.36
C ILE A 154 -3.44 6.40 4.37
N GLY A 155 -2.74 7.31 3.66
CA GLY A 155 -3.15 8.71 3.54
C GLY A 155 -4.53 8.86 2.87
N GLY A 156 -4.75 8.18 1.74
CA GLY A 156 -6.04 8.19 1.05
C GLY A 156 -7.18 7.64 1.91
N ALA A 157 -6.91 6.56 2.66
CA ALA A 157 -7.87 6.00 3.59
C ALA A 157 -8.23 6.95 4.73
N SER A 158 -7.24 7.63 5.33
CA SER A 158 -7.48 8.61 6.40
C SER A 158 -8.30 9.81 5.91
N ALA A 159 -8.06 10.29 4.68
CA ALA A 159 -8.83 11.36 4.08
C ALA A 159 -10.29 10.96 3.81
N GLY A 160 -10.54 9.72 3.39
CA GLY A 160 -11.90 9.18 3.20
C GLY A 160 -12.67 8.95 4.51
N TRP A 161 -11.97 8.85 5.65
CA TRP A 161 -12.60 8.72 6.97
C TRP A 161 -12.89 10.07 7.63
N ILE A 162 -12.03 11.07 7.42
CA ILE A 162 -12.22 12.44 7.93
C ILE A 162 -13.26 13.23 7.12
N SER A 163 -13.49 12.87 5.85
CA SER A 163 -14.52 13.44 4.96
C SER A 163 -15.83 12.67 4.98
#